data_AF-A0A0D7X4I6-F1
#
_entry.id   AF-A0A0D7X4I6-F1
#
_cell.length_a   1.000
_cell.length_b   1.000
_cell.length_c   1.000
_cell.angle_alpha   90.00
_cell.angle_beta   90.00
_cell.angle_gamma   90.00
#
_symmetry.space_group_name_H-M   'P 1'
#
loop_
_entity.id
_entity.type
_entity.pdbx_description
1 polymer ?
#
loop_
_entity_poly.entity_id
_entity_poly.type
_entity_poly.pdbx_seq_one_letter_code
_entity_poly.pdbx_strand_id
1 'polypeptide(L)'
;MSSAKQPVQFRPFIHTEHAYQKLRICKRCGQFTALWEDKCTSCGRDALVPVEQYAHHRAKLYFRKDLAFGIVLLVAAVFFGHSTQQMLLCGTVGALLLLPLVLLQQRIRPYEQRRQLIRLFRGRIEQIKEGLNINHKNAVSLRQLSERVSYEMLREIAVLIHNDRIRLQQVALLQSFVLRKDMELTLDPLLIKSFEPLMVRYIGEIARLNRELIKDRTFRYVTFYERRILEMAGGEDILVRVASAAVRKKRYVVTHSGFISRYVRKLPKERVQRLYHIIQENPYEPFGDLADEVKIVYLMEQYKN
;
A
#
# COMPACT_ATOMS: atom_id res chain seq x y z
N MET A 1 -25.12 -9.32 -17.14
CA MET A 1 -25.88 -10.12 -16.14
C MET A 1 -25.51 -9.58 -14.76
N SER A 2 -26.44 -8.90 -14.09
CA SER A 2 -26.23 -8.40 -12.73
C SER A 2 -26.35 -9.57 -11.76
N SER A 3 -25.22 -10.21 -11.45
CA SER A 3 -25.13 -11.08 -10.29
C SER A 3 -25.53 -10.25 -9.06
N ALA A 4 -26.41 -10.79 -8.22
CA ALA A 4 -26.79 -10.15 -6.97
C ALA A 4 -25.52 -9.91 -6.13
N LYS A 5 -25.33 -8.66 -5.67
CA LYS A 5 -24.13 -8.32 -4.89
C LYS A 5 -24.11 -9.13 -3.60
N GLN A 6 -22.96 -9.71 -3.30
CA GLN A 6 -22.79 -10.57 -2.12
C GLN A 6 -22.39 -9.73 -0.88
N PRO A 7 -23.05 -9.91 0.27
CA PRO A 7 -22.56 -9.36 1.53
C PRO A 7 -21.32 -10.14 1.97
N VAL A 8 -20.24 -9.42 2.26
CA VAL A 8 -18.96 -10.03 2.68
C VAL A 8 -18.36 -9.30 3.88
N GLN A 9 -17.49 -10.00 4.60
CA GLN A 9 -16.60 -9.44 5.60
C GLN A 9 -15.17 -9.81 5.21
N PHE A 10 -14.34 -8.80 4.96
CA PHE A 10 -12.94 -9.00 4.63
C PHE A 10 -12.11 -9.20 5.90
N ARG A 11 -11.02 -9.96 5.78
CA ARG A 11 -9.98 -9.99 6.81
C ARG A 11 -9.42 -8.57 7.03
N PRO A 12 -9.09 -8.18 8.28
CA PRO A 12 -8.45 -6.91 8.55
C PRO A 12 -7.14 -6.81 7.78
N PHE A 13 -6.87 -5.65 7.18
CA PHE A 13 -5.66 -5.44 6.42
C PHE A 13 -4.51 -5.05 7.33
N ILE A 14 -3.46 -5.87 7.34
CA ILE A 14 -2.25 -5.55 8.12
C ILE A 14 -1.48 -4.47 7.38
N HIS A 15 -1.46 -3.26 7.92
CA HIS A 15 -0.64 -2.16 7.44
C HIS A 15 0.82 -2.36 7.87
N THR A 16 1.73 -2.26 6.90
CA THR A 16 3.18 -2.38 7.12
C THR A 16 3.85 -1.06 6.77
N GLU A 17 4.82 -0.63 7.58
CA GLU A 17 5.62 0.58 7.32
C GLU A 17 6.39 0.44 6.00
N HIS A 18 6.87 -0.78 5.71
CA HIS A 18 7.57 -1.08 4.48
C HIS A 18 6.92 -2.25 3.75
N ALA A 19 6.72 -2.10 2.44
CA ALA A 19 6.06 -3.11 1.61
C ALA A 19 6.74 -4.49 1.70
N TYR A 20 8.07 -4.53 1.82
CA TYR A 20 8.84 -5.77 1.91
C TYR A 20 8.54 -6.61 3.15
N GLN A 21 7.94 -6.03 4.20
CA GLN A 21 7.56 -6.77 5.41
C GLN A 21 6.48 -7.81 5.13
N LYS A 22 5.67 -7.61 4.08
CA LYS A 22 4.69 -8.60 3.61
C LYS A 22 5.33 -9.77 2.88
N LEU A 23 6.59 -9.65 2.47
CA LEU A 23 7.28 -10.70 1.73
C LEU A 23 7.84 -11.76 2.69
N ARG A 24 7.50 -13.02 2.42
CA ARG A 24 7.99 -14.21 3.12
C ARG A 24 8.77 -15.09 2.14
N ILE A 25 9.76 -15.81 2.65
CA ILE A 25 10.58 -16.76 1.91
C ILE A 25 10.50 -18.15 2.56
N CYS A 26 10.36 -19.18 1.74
CA CYS A 26 10.48 -20.56 2.19
C CYS A 26 11.96 -20.93 2.39
N LYS A 27 12.34 -21.33 3.61
CA LYS A 27 13.72 -21.75 3.91
C LYS A 27 14.18 -22.99 3.15
N ARG A 28 13.25 -23.83 2.66
CA ARG A 28 13.58 -25.09 1.98
C ARG A 28 13.70 -24.94 0.46
N CYS A 29 12.66 -24.44 -0.21
CA CYS A 29 12.67 -24.27 -1.67
C CYS A 29 13.16 -22.89 -2.13
N GLY A 30 13.28 -21.92 -1.22
CA GLY A 30 13.68 -20.54 -1.57
C GLY A 30 12.59 -19.71 -2.24
N GLN A 31 11.37 -20.23 -2.38
CA GLN A 31 10.25 -19.54 -3.01
C GLN A 31 9.77 -18.37 -2.17
N PHE A 32 9.45 -17.26 -2.83
CA PHE A 32 8.87 -16.08 -2.22
C PHE A 32 7.35 -16.09 -2.29
N THR A 33 6.70 -15.58 -1.24
CA THR A 33 5.25 -15.38 -1.20
C THR A 33 4.89 -14.10 -0.43
N ALA A 34 3.76 -13.50 -0.79
CA ALA A 34 3.14 -12.37 -0.11
C ALA A 34 1.83 -12.75 0.60
N LEU A 35 1.45 -14.02 0.51
CA LEU A 35 0.19 -14.53 1.03
C LEU A 35 0.34 -14.94 2.51
N TRP A 36 -0.77 -14.94 3.23
CA TRP A 36 -0.85 -15.26 4.66
C TRP A 36 -0.82 -16.76 4.98
N GLU A 37 -0.61 -17.62 3.98
CA GLU A 37 -0.59 -19.06 4.18
C GLU A 37 0.60 -19.49 5.05
N ASP A 38 0.39 -20.51 5.90
CA ASP A 38 1.45 -21.04 6.77
C ASP A 38 2.37 -22.00 6.00
N LYS A 39 1.78 -22.76 5.06
CA LYS A 39 2.50 -23.72 4.23
C LYS A 39 2.94 -23.08 2.93
N CYS A 40 4.13 -23.46 2.46
CA CYS A 40 4.59 -23.03 1.15
C CYS A 40 3.77 -23.70 0.04
N THR A 41 3.15 -22.92 -0.84
CA THR A 41 2.40 -23.41 -2.01
C THR A 41 3.22 -24.28 -2.95
N SER A 42 4.53 -24.06 -3.05
CA SER A 42 5.40 -24.83 -3.94
C SER A 42 5.88 -26.16 -3.36
N CYS A 43 6.18 -26.23 -2.06
CA CYS A 43 6.77 -27.43 -1.45
C CYS A 43 5.93 -28.06 -0.33
N GLY A 44 4.77 -27.50 0.01
CA GLY A 44 3.82 -27.99 1.02
C GLY A 44 4.28 -27.95 2.48
N ARG A 45 5.52 -27.51 2.75
CA ARG A 45 6.12 -27.53 4.08
C ARG A 45 5.90 -26.21 4.81
N ASP A 46 5.79 -26.29 6.14
CA ASP A 46 5.77 -25.15 7.04
C ASP A 46 7.20 -24.64 7.28
N ALA A 47 7.66 -23.77 6.39
CA ALA A 47 9.01 -23.21 6.40
C ALA A 47 9.05 -21.74 5.94
N LEU A 48 7.90 -21.06 5.95
CA LEU A 48 7.74 -19.69 5.49
C LEU A 48 8.13 -18.69 6.58
N VAL A 49 9.17 -17.91 6.32
CA VAL A 49 9.70 -16.92 7.28
C VAL A 49 9.72 -15.53 6.63
N PRO A 50 9.40 -14.45 7.36
CA PRO A 50 9.55 -13.08 6.87
C PRO A 50 10.95 -12.82 6.33
N VAL A 51 11.06 -12.10 5.22
CA VAL A 51 12.35 -11.86 4.55
C VAL A 51 13.31 -11.08 5.45
N GLU A 52 12.80 -10.19 6.30
CA GLU A 52 13.59 -9.45 7.29
C GLU A 52 14.24 -10.40 8.32
N GLN A 53 13.47 -11.33 8.87
CA GLN A 53 14.01 -12.34 9.79
C GLN A 53 15.02 -13.26 9.11
N TYR A 54 14.79 -13.59 7.83
CA TYR A 54 15.74 -14.38 7.03
C TYR A 54 17.07 -13.63 6.83
N ALA A 55 17.01 -12.35 6.45
CA ALA A 55 18.19 -11.50 6.32
C ALA A 55 18.93 -11.32 7.66
N HIS A 56 18.17 -11.13 8.75
CA HIS A 56 18.70 -11.01 10.11
C HIS A 56 19.48 -12.26 10.54
N HIS A 57 18.91 -13.45 10.31
CA HIS A 57 19.57 -14.71 10.62
C HIS A 57 20.87 -14.88 9.83
N ARG A 58 20.86 -14.49 8.54
CA ARG A 58 22.05 -14.56 7.68
C ARG A 58 23.15 -13.59 8.11
N ALA A 59 22.78 -12.36 8.51
CA ALA A 59 23.72 -11.39 9.07
C ALA A 59 24.35 -11.89 10.38
N LYS A 60 23.55 -12.48 11.29
CA LYS A 60 24.04 -13.04 12.56
C LYS A 60 25.03 -14.18 12.34
N LEU A 61 24.80 -15.04 11.35
CA LEU A 61 25.73 -16.11 11.00
C LEU A 61 27.06 -15.59 10.48
N TYR A 62 27.06 -14.50 9.71
CA TYR A 62 28.29 -13.87 9.23
C TYR A 62 29.14 -13.37 10.41
N PHE A 63 28.55 -12.61 11.33
CA PHE A 63 29.24 -12.14 12.53
C PHE A 63 29.73 -13.27 13.43
N ARG A 64 28.95 -14.34 13.58
CA ARG A 64 29.37 -15.53 14.35
C ARG A 64 30.59 -16.21 13.75
N LYS A 65 30.72 -16.25 12.42
CA LYS A 65 31.90 -16.81 11.76
C LYS A 65 33.14 -15.97 12.01
N ASP A 66 33.04 -14.65 11.87
CA ASP A 66 34.17 -13.75 12.12
C ASP A 66 34.62 -13.81 13.59
N LEU A 67 33.66 -13.86 14.53
CA LEU A 67 33.95 -13.98 15.96
C LEU A 67 34.54 -15.35 16.31
N ALA A 68 34.03 -16.44 15.74
CA ALA A 68 34.60 -17.76 15.92
C ALA A 68 36.04 -17.84 15.41
N PHE A 69 36.33 -17.22 14.26
CA PHE A 69 37.69 -17.14 13.73
C PHE A 69 38.63 -16.36 14.67
N GLY A 70 38.18 -15.22 15.21
CA GLY A 70 38.94 -14.46 16.20
C GLY A 70 39.22 -15.24 17.49
N ILE A 71 38.24 -16.00 17.99
CA ILE A 71 38.42 -16.86 19.17
C ILE A 71 39.41 -17.99 18.87
N VAL A 72 39.31 -18.65 17.71
CA VAL A 72 40.24 -19.72 17.32
C VAL A 72 41.67 -19.19 17.23
N LEU A 73 41.88 -18.00 16.66
CA LEU A 73 43.20 -17.35 16.62
C LEU A 73 43.72 -17.04 18.02
N LEU A 74 42.86 -16.57 18.94
CA LEU A 74 43.24 -16.31 20.32
C LEU A 74 43.65 -17.59 21.04
N VAL A 75 42.86 -18.67 20.90
CA VAL A 75 43.17 -19.97 21.50
C VAL A 75 44.48 -20.53 20.94
N ALA A 76 44.70 -20.41 19.63
CA ALA A 76 45.97 -20.82 19.01
C ALA A 76 47.15 -20.00 19.55
N ALA A 77 47.03 -18.68 19.66
CA ALA A 77 48.07 -17.81 20.19
C ALA A 77 48.43 -18.13 21.65
N VAL A 78 47.45 -18.52 22.47
CA VAL A 78 47.68 -18.98 23.83
C VAL A 78 48.34 -20.37 23.84
N PHE A 79 47.90 -21.30 22.99
CA PHE A 79 48.43 -22.66 22.94
C PHE A 79 49.91 -22.71 22.50
N PHE A 80 50.31 -21.87 21.54
CA PHE A 80 51.69 -21.77 21.07
C PHE A 80 52.60 -20.90 21.96
N GLY A 81 52.11 -20.41 23.10
CA GLY A 81 52.92 -19.67 24.07
C GLY A 81 53.94 -20.58 24.77
N HIS A 82 55.23 -20.24 24.69
CA HIS A 82 56.31 -21.06 25.26
C HIS A 82 56.41 -20.96 26.80
N SER A 83 55.90 -19.88 27.39
CA SER A 83 55.98 -19.59 28.83
C SER A 83 54.61 -19.20 29.39
N THR A 84 54.34 -19.55 30.66
CA THR A 84 53.10 -19.20 31.37
C THR A 84 52.84 -17.69 31.40
N GLN A 85 53.90 -16.87 31.49
CA GLN A 85 53.78 -15.41 31.42
C GLN A 85 53.40 -14.92 30.01
N GLN A 86 53.94 -15.55 28.96
CA GLN A 86 53.60 -15.24 27.58
C GLN A 86 52.16 -15.65 27.25
N MET A 87 51.70 -16.80 27.76
CA MET A 87 50.31 -17.24 27.63
C MET A 87 49.33 -16.23 28.24
N LEU A 88 49.64 -15.71 29.44
CA LEU A 88 48.79 -14.77 30.16
C LEU A 88 48.76 -13.39 29.47
N LEU A 89 49.91 -12.92 28.97
CA LEU A 89 50.00 -11.70 28.14
C LEU A 89 49.22 -11.84 26.83
N CYS A 90 49.38 -12.94 26.10
CA CYS A 90 48.63 -13.19 24.86
C CYS A 90 47.12 -13.26 25.10
N GLY A 91 46.69 -13.91 26.18
CA GLY A 91 45.28 -14.02 26.56
C GLY A 91 44.66 -12.66 26.89
N THR A 92 45.35 -11.85 27.70
CA THR A 92 44.87 -10.50 28.08
C THR A 92 44.83 -9.54 26.91
N VAL A 93 45.90 -9.48 26.10
CA VAL A 93 45.95 -8.65 24.89
C VAL A 93 44.92 -9.09 23.87
N GLY A 94 44.77 -10.40 23.64
CA GLY A 94 43.76 -10.96 22.74
C GLY A 94 42.34 -10.63 23.18
N ALA A 95 42.03 -10.74 24.48
CA ALA A 95 40.73 -10.36 25.02
C ALA A 95 40.46 -8.86 24.86
N LEU A 96 41.48 -8.02 25.11
CA LEU A 96 41.41 -6.57 24.94
C LEU A 96 41.16 -6.17 23.48
N LEU A 97 41.66 -6.94 22.50
CA LEU A 97 41.43 -6.71 21.08
C LEU A 97 40.06 -7.25 20.59
N LEU A 98 39.56 -8.35 21.17
CA LEU A 98 38.25 -8.90 20.83
C LEU A 98 37.09 -8.04 21.36
N LEU A 99 37.25 -7.42 22.52
CA LEU A 99 36.21 -6.60 23.15
C LEU A 99 35.73 -5.42 22.27
N PRO A 100 36.59 -4.53 21.74
CA PRO A 100 36.16 -3.46 20.84
C PRO A 100 35.57 -3.99 19.53
N LEU A 101 36.04 -5.15 19.04
CA LEU A 101 35.46 -5.79 17.85
C LEU A 101 34.01 -6.22 18.10
N VAL A 102 33.70 -6.80 19.26
CA VAL A 102 32.33 -7.15 19.65
C VAL A 102 31.46 -5.90 19.76
N LEU A 103 31.95 -4.85 20.42
CA LEU A 103 31.23 -3.58 20.57
C LEU A 103 30.93 -2.92 19.22
N LEU A 104 31.93 -2.91 18.32
CA LEU A 104 31.77 -2.37 16.96
C LEU A 104 30.76 -3.20 16.16
N GLN A 105 30.80 -4.53 16.24
CA GLN A 105 29.84 -5.42 15.59
C GLN A 105 28.41 -5.17 16.07
N GLN A 106 28.20 -4.96 17.37
CA GLN A 106 26.88 -4.63 17.91
C GLN A 106 26.35 -3.31 17.32
N ARG A 107 27.22 -2.31 17.20
CA ARG A 107 26.86 -0.99 16.65
C ARG A 107 26.59 -1.01 15.14
N ILE A 108 27.32 -1.83 14.38
CA ILE A 108 27.19 -1.94 12.91
C ILE A 108 26.06 -2.90 12.51
N ARG A 109 25.60 -3.78 13.42
CA ARG A 109 24.55 -4.78 13.18
C ARG A 109 23.31 -4.27 12.41
N PRO A 110 22.69 -3.11 12.72
CA PRO A 110 21.54 -2.62 11.95
C PRO A 110 21.90 -2.26 10.50
N TYR A 111 23.10 -1.72 10.26
CA TYR A 111 23.57 -1.37 8.92
C TYR A 111 23.81 -2.62 8.06
N GLU A 112 24.45 -3.64 8.63
CA GLU A 112 24.68 -4.90 7.92
C GLU A 112 23.37 -5.65 7.63
N GLN A 113 22.38 -5.59 8.51
CA GLN A 113 21.04 -6.15 8.21
C GLN A 113 20.43 -5.52 6.96
N ARG A 114 20.44 -4.18 6.87
CA ARG A 114 19.95 -3.46 5.70
C ARG A 114 20.77 -3.80 4.44
N ARG A 115 22.10 -3.91 4.58
CA ARG A 115 23.00 -4.30 3.48
C ARG A 115 22.69 -5.70 2.96
N GLN A 116 22.50 -6.68 3.84
CA GLN A 116 22.14 -8.06 3.47
C GLN A 116 20.75 -8.13 2.84
N LEU A 117 19.79 -7.35 3.33
CA LEU A 117 18.45 -7.25 2.74
C LEU A 117 18.52 -6.72 1.30
N ILE A 118 19.28 -5.64 1.07
CA ILE A 118 19.50 -5.08 -0.27
C ILE A 118 20.18 -6.10 -1.19
N ARG A 119 21.20 -6.82 -0.71
CA ARG A 119 21.85 -7.89 -1.49
C ARG A 119 20.89 -9.01 -1.85
N LEU A 120 20.03 -9.41 -0.91
CA LEU A 120 19.01 -10.44 -1.15
C LEU A 120 18.03 -10.00 -2.24
N PHE A 121 17.55 -8.75 -2.20
CA PHE A 121 16.67 -8.24 -3.24
C PHE A 121 17.37 -8.12 -4.59
N ARG A 122 18.59 -7.59 -4.64
CA ARG A 122 19.34 -7.48 -5.91
C ARG A 122 19.65 -8.84 -6.52
N GLY A 123 20.07 -9.80 -5.72
CA GLY A 123 20.45 -11.14 -6.21
C GLY A 123 19.27 -12.06 -6.53
N ARG A 124 18.05 -11.75 -6.06
CA ARG A 124 16.87 -12.64 -6.20
C ARG A 124 15.63 -11.92 -6.72
N ILE A 125 15.78 -10.77 -7.38
CA ILE A 125 14.64 -9.99 -7.85
C ILE A 125 13.73 -10.78 -8.81
N GLU A 126 14.32 -11.57 -9.69
CA GLU A 126 13.55 -12.40 -10.64
C GLU A 126 12.78 -13.52 -9.93
N GLN A 127 13.39 -14.17 -8.93
CA GLN A 127 12.70 -15.17 -8.10
C GLN A 127 11.54 -14.55 -7.30
N ILE A 128 11.69 -13.31 -6.86
CA ILE A 128 10.61 -12.57 -6.17
C ILE A 128 9.46 -12.30 -7.15
N LYS A 129 9.76 -11.79 -8.35
CA LYS A 129 8.76 -11.55 -9.40
C LYS A 129 8.02 -12.84 -9.76
N GLU A 130 8.75 -13.94 -9.94
CA GLU A 130 8.18 -15.24 -10.27
C GLU A 130 7.28 -15.79 -9.16
N GLY A 131 7.72 -15.71 -7.89
CA GLY A 131 6.91 -16.09 -6.74
C GLY A 131 5.62 -15.28 -6.61
N LEU A 132 5.70 -13.96 -6.84
CA LEU A 132 4.52 -13.09 -6.83
C LEU A 132 3.59 -13.34 -8.04
N ASN A 133 4.13 -13.67 -9.21
CA ASN A 133 3.34 -14.09 -10.37
C ASN A 133 2.60 -15.40 -10.13
N ILE A 134 3.23 -16.36 -9.44
CA ILE A 134 2.56 -17.61 -9.02
C ILE A 134 1.42 -17.31 -8.05
N ASN A 135 1.66 -16.44 -7.06
CA ASN A 135 0.60 -16.00 -6.15
C ASN A 135 -0.55 -15.31 -6.88
N HIS A 136 -0.25 -14.48 -7.88
CA HIS A 136 -1.25 -13.84 -8.73
C HIS A 136 -2.08 -14.86 -9.51
N LYS A 137 -1.43 -15.85 -10.14
CA LYS A 137 -2.13 -16.95 -10.83
C LYS A 137 -3.04 -17.74 -9.88
N ASN A 138 -2.57 -18.04 -8.67
CA ASN A 138 -3.35 -18.72 -7.64
C ASN A 138 -4.57 -17.88 -7.20
N ALA A 139 -4.39 -16.57 -7.03
CA ALA A 139 -5.50 -15.68 -6.68
C ALA A 139 -6.56 -15.64 -7.79
N VAL A 140 -6.13 -15.62 -9.06
CA VAL A 140 -7.04 -15.62 -10.22
C VAL A 140 -7.76 -16.96 -10.38
N SER A 141 -7.09 -18.10 -10.18
CA SER A 141 -7.73 -19.43 -10.27
C SER A 141 -8.78 -19.64 -9.19
N LEU A 142 -8.56 -19.11 -7.98
CA LEU A 142 -9.52 -19.16 -6.88
C LEU A 142 -10.75 -18.28 -7.08
N ARG A 143 -10.76 -17.39 -8.07
CA ARG A 143 -11.89 -16.48 -8.33
C ARG A 143 -13.22 -17.21 -8.54
N GLN A 144 -13.20 -18.34 -9.24
CA GLN A 144 -14.41 -19.14 -9.51
C GLN A 144 -14.96 -19.82 -8.26
N LEU A 145 -14.10 -20.14 -7.29
CA LEU A 145 -14.47 -20.81 -6.05
C LEU A 145 -14.87 -19.80 -4.96
N SER A 146 -14.10 -18.72 -4.83
CA SER A 146 -14.36 -17.66 -3.85
C SER A 146 -13.79 -16.32 -4.31
N GLU A 147 -14.68 -15.44 -4.76
CA GLU A 147 -14.33 -14.06 -5.11
C GLU A 147 -13.73 -13.31 -3.92
N ARG A 148 -14.24 -13.57 -2.70
CA ARG A 148 -13.74 -12.94 -1.47
C ARG A 148 -12.27 -13.25 -1.23
N VAL A 149 -11.90 -14.54 -1.25
CA VAL A 149 -10.51 -14.96 -1.01
C VAL A 149 -9.61 -14.45 -2.13
N SER A 150 -10.07 -14.52 -3.38
CA SER A 150 -9.35 -13.95 -4.53
C SER A 150 -9.04 -12.47 -4.33
N TYR A 151 -10.03 -11.67 -3.90
CA TYR A 151 -9.83 -10.25 -3.61
C TYR A 151 -8.84 -10.01 -2.48
N GLU A 152 -8.94 -10.77 -1.36
CA GLU A 152 -8.02 -10.66 -0.23
C GLU A 152 -6.57 -10.97 -0.67
N MET A 153 -6.36 -12.01 -1.48
CA MET A 153 -5.03 -12.36 -1.99
C MET A 153 -4.47 -11.27 -2.90
N LEU A 154 -5.28 -10.74 -3.83
CA LEU A 154 -4.87 -9.64 -4.70
C LEU A 154 -4.57 -8.37 -3.90
N ARG A 155 -5.31 -8.10 -2.81
CA ARG A 155 -5.06 -6.98 -1.90
C ARG A 155 -3.69 -7.07 -1.23
N GLU A 156 -3.25 -8.26 -0.84
CA GLU A 156 -1.90 -8.46 -0.29
C GLU A 156 -0.81 -8.30 -1.36
N ILE A 157 -1.01 -8.86 -2.56
CA ILE A 157 -0.05 -8.76 -3.67
C ILE A 157 0.11 -7.32 -4.14
N ALA A 158 -0.97 -6.54 -4.18
CA ALA A 158 -0.98 -5.15 -4.67
C ALA A 158 -0.11 -4.18 -3.85
N VAL A 159 0.25 -4.56 -2.61
CA VAL A 159 1.22 -3.82 -1.79
C VAL A 159 2.63 -3.87 -2.38
N LEU A 160 2.97 -4.99 -3.02
CA LEU A 160 4.30 -5.24 -3.59
C LEU A 160 4.34 -4.96 -5.09
N ILE A 161 3.26 -5.30 -5.82
CA ILE A 161 3.19 -5.11 -7.27
C ILE A 161 2.15 -4.04 -7.60
N HIS A 162 2.65 -2.90 -8.07
CA HIS A 162 1.81 -1.82 -8.59
C HIS A 162 1.59 -2.01 -10.09
N ASN A 163 0.55 -2.78 -10.44
CA ASN A 163 0.17 -3.03 -11.83
C ASN A 163 -1.32 -2.73 -12.04
N ASP A 164 -1.62 -1.97 -13.09
CA ASP A 164 -2.98 -1.60 -13.46
C ASP A 164 -3.85 -2.82 -13.78
N ARG A 165 -3.27 -3.94 -14.26
CA ARG A 165 -3.99 -5.21 -14.44
C ARG A 165 -4.51 -5.79 -13.13
N ILE A 166 -3.69 -5.76 -12.07
CA ILE A 166 -4.09 -6.26 -10.74
C ILE A 166 -5.17 -5.34 -10.16
N ARG A 167 -4.99 -4.02 -10.29
CA ARG A 167 -5.99 -3.03 -9.84
C ARG A 167 -7.33 -3.23 -10.53
N LEU A 168 -7.34 -3.45 -11.85
CA LEU A 168 -8.56 -3.73 -12.61
C LEU A 168 -9.28 -4.98 -12.09
N GLN A 169 -8.53 -6.06 -11.82
CA GLN A 169 -9.10 -7.28 -11.24
C GLN A 169 -9.67 -7.05 -9.84
N GLN A 170 -8.99 -6.27 -9.00
CA GLN A 170 -9.49 -5.90 -7.67
C GLN A 170 -10.78 -5.08 -7.77
N VAL A 171 -10.82 -4.08 -8.64
CA VAL A 171 -12.02 -3.26 -8.88
C VAL A 171 -13.17 -4.11 -9.43
N ALA A 172 -12.88 -5.03 -10.35
CA ALA A 172 -13.89 -5.95 -10.89
C ALA A 172 -14.49 -6.86 -9.80
N LEU A 173 -13.67 -7.35 -8.85
CA LEU A 173 -14.15 -8.11 -7.69
C LEU A 173 -14.94 -7.23 -6.71
N LEU A 174 -14.51 -5.98 -6.49
CA LEU A 174 -15.25 -5.08 -5.60
C LEU A 174 -16.66 -4.77 -6.10
N GLN A 175 -16.91 -4.86 -7.40
CA GLN A 175 -18.25 -4.67 -7.98
C GLN A 175 -19.22 -5.82 -7.66
N SER A 176 -18.73 -7.03 -7.33
CA SER A 176 -19.59 -8.14 -6.94
C SER A 176 -19.98 -8.11 -5.47
N PHE A 177 -19.37 -7.25 -4.66
CA PHE A 177 -19.65 -7.14 -3.23
C PHE A 177 -20.59 -5.99 -2.89
N VAL A 178 -21.40 -6.18 -1.83
CA VAL A 178 -22.11 -5.08 -1.19
C VAL A 178 -21.12 -4.30 -0.34
N LEU A 179 -20.61 -3.20 -0.90
CA LEU A 179 -19.70 -2.31 -0.19
C LEU A 179 -20.45 -1.53 0.90
N ARG A 180 -19.83 -1.45 2.07
CA ARG A 180 -20.36 -0.71 3.23
C ARG A 180 -19.29 0.20 3.83
N LYS A 181 -19.72 1.20 4.60
CA LYS A 181 -18.83 2.22 5.19
C LYS A 181 -17.92 1.66 6.29
N ASP A 182 -18.34 0.60 6.99
CA ASP A 182 -17.59 -0.12 8.03
C ASP A 182 -16.40 -0.93 7.48
N MET A 183 -16.35 -1.14 6.17
CA MET A 183 -15.25 -1.88 5.53
C MET A 183 -14.01 -1.00 5.34
N GLU A 184 -12.83 -1.61 5.37
CA GLU A 184 -11.55 -0.99 4.99
C GLU A 184 -11.46 -0.79 3.47
N LEU A 185 -12.23 0.18 2.96
CA LEU A 185 -12.22 0.56 1.54
C LEU A 185 -11.04 1.48 1.25
N THR A 186 -10.43 1.32 0.07
CA THR A 186 -9.33 2.17 -0.40
C THR A 186 -9.55 2.55 -1.85
N LEU A 187 -9.27 3.80 -2.21
CA LEU A 187 -9.46 4.29 -3.59
C LEU A 187 -8.13 4.66 -4.25
N ASP A 188 -7.32 5.49 -3.59
CA ASP A 188 -6.06 6.00 -4.12
C ASP A 188 -5.11 4.90 -4.66
N PRO A 189 -4.86 3.78 -3.95
CA PRO A 189 -3.98 2.73 -4.44
C PRO A 189 -4.55 1.94 -5.64
N LEU A 190 -5.88 1.94 -5.78
CA LEU A 190 -6.61 1.23 -6.83
C LEU A 190 -6.82 2.07 -8.08
N LEU A 191 -6.52 3.38 -8.06
CA LEU A 191 -6.65 4.23 -9.24
C LEU A 191 -5.79 3.69 -10.40
N ILE A 192 -6.48 3.39 -11.49
CA ILE A 192 -5.91 2.95 -12.77
C ILE A 192 -5.61 4.20 -13.60
N LYS A 193 -4.55 4.16 -14.41
CA LYS A 193 -4.21 5.31 -15.26
C LYS A 193 -5.13 5.45 -16.46
N SER A 194 -5.51 4.32 -17.07
CA SER A 194 -6.44 4.28 -18.21
C SER A 194 -7.88 4.44 -17.76
N PHE A 195 -8.72 4.91 -18.70
CA PHE A 195 -10.16 4.96 -18.49
C PHE A 195 -10.75 3.57 -18.46
N GLU A 196 -11.33 3.20 -17.32
CA GLU A 196 -12.03 1.93 -17.13
C GLU A 196 -13.42 2.18 -16.53
N PRO A 197 -14.52 1.77 -17.19
CA PRO A 197 -15.88 2.01 -16.70
C PRO A 197 -16.13 1.43 -15.30
N LEU A 198 -15.54 0.27 -14.99
CA LEU A 198 -15.64 -0.36 -13.66
C LEU A 198 -15.00 0.50 -12.57
N MET A 199 -13.88 1.18 -12.89
CA MET A 199 -13.21 2.09 -11.97
C MET A 199 -14.09 3.32 -11.68
N VAL A 200 -14.73 3.88 -12.70
CA VAL A 200 -15.62 5.04 -12.54
C VAL A 200 -16.85 4.67 -11.70
N ARG A 201 -17.45 3.50 -11.94
CA ARG A 201 -18.55 2.98 -11.10
C ARG A 201 -18.11 2.81 -9.65
N TYR A 202 -16.93 2.26 -9.42
CA TYR A 202 -16.36 2.14 -8.07
C TYR A 202 -16.14 3.51 -7.41
N ILE A 203 -15.60 4.50 -8.13
CA ILE A 203 -15.46 5.89 -7.65
C ILE A 203 -16.83 6.44 -7.22
N GLY A 204 -17.88 6.24 -8.02
CA GLY A 204 -19.23 6.68 -7.72
C GLY A 204 -19.83 6.02 -6.46
N GLU A 205 -19.56 4.73 -6.25
CA GLU A 205 -19.96 4.02 -5.03
C GLU A 205 -19.21 4.52 -3.81
N ILE A 206 -17.90 4.76 -3.92
CA ILE A 206 -17.08 5.30 -2.84
C ILE A 206 -17.49 6.75 -2.51
N ALA A 207 -17.76 7.59 -3.50
CA ALA A 207 -18.24 8.96 -3.29
C ALA A 207 -19.59 8.99 -2.54
N ARG A 208 -20.41 7.95 -2.69
CA ARG A 208 -21.64 7.78 -1.92
C ARG A 208 -21.37 7.31 -0.48
N LEU A 209 -20.54 6.27 -0.31
CA LEU A 209 -20.33 5.59 0.98
C LEU A 209 -19.38 6.33 1.92
N ASN A 210 -18.22 6.73 1.40
CA ASN A 210 -17.18 7.41 2.16
C ASN A 210 -16.46 8.46 1.30
N ARG A 211 -16.96 9.69 1.37
CA ARG A 211 -16.41 10.85 0.68
C ARG A 211 -14.96 11.16 1.09
N GLU A 212 -14.49 10.66 2.23
CA GLU A 212 -13.13 10.92 2.73
C GLU A 212 -12.05 10.27 1.88
N LEU A 213 -12.38 9.17 1.23
CA LEU A 213 -11.49 8.43 0.34
C LEU A 213 -11.29 9.14 -1.01
N ILE A 214 -12.17 10.08 -1.36
CA ILE A 214 -12.02 10.91 -2.56
C ILE A 214 -10.95 11.97 -2.29
N LYS A 215 -9.83 11.86 -3.02
CA LYS A 215 -8.65 12.71 -2.86
C LYS A 215 -8.29 13.41 -4.16
N ASP A 216 -7.27 14.26 -4.11
CA ASP A 216 -6.79 15.06 -5.25
C ASP A 216 -6.57 14.25 -6.54
N ARG A 217 -5.97 13.06 -6.42
CA ARG A 217 -5.75 12.16 -7.57
C ARG A 217 -7.05 11.69 -8.19
N THR A 218 -8.08 11.43 -7.39
CA THR A 218 -9.42 11.05 -7.87
C THR A 218 -10.05 12.21 -8.64
N PHE A 219 -9.98 13.44 -8.13
CA PHE A 219 -10.52 14.61 -8.84
C PHE A 219 -9.84 14.79 -10.19
N ARG A 220 -8.50 14.77 -10.23
CA ARG A 220 -7.76 14.87 -11.50
C ARG A 220 -8.14 13.78 -12.49
N TYR A 221 -8.27 12.54 -12.03
CA TYR A 221 -8.69 11.41 -12.88
C TYR A 221 -10.08 11.64 -13.47
N VAL A 222 -11.04 12.04 -12.63
CA VAL A 222 -12.42 12.27 -13.03
C VAL A 222 -12.54 13.46 -13.98
N THR A 223 -11.84 14.57 -13.71
CA THR A 223 -11.79 15.75 -14.59
C THR A 223 -11.14 15.41 -15.94
N PHE A 224 -10.05 14.63 -15.94
CA PHE A 224 -9.39 14.23 -17.18
C PHE A 224 -10.27 13.37 -18.09
N TYR A 225 -11.09 12.49 -17.49
CA TYR A 225 -11.99 11.59 -18.23
C TYR A 225 -13.45 12.04 -18.26
N GLU A 226 -13.75 13.29 -17.89
CA GLU A 226 -15.10 13.80 -17.64
C GLU A 226 -16.07 13.52 -18.79
N ARG A 227 -15.66 13.82 -20.03
CA ARG A 227 -16.48 13.56 -21.23
C ARG A 227 -16.86 12.08 -21.38
N ARG A 228 -15.90 11.17 -21.19
CA ARG A 228 -16.14 9.72 -21.27
C ARG A 228 -17.02 9.24 -20.12
N ILE A 229 -16.93 9.87 -18.95
CA ILE A 229 -17.79 9.56 -17.81
C ILE A 229 -19.24 9.98 -18.13
N LEU A 230 -19.45 11.15 -18.72
CA LEU A 230 -20.78 11.62 -19.13
C LEU A 230 -21.47 10.69 -20.15
N GLU A 231 -20.70 10.04 -21.01
CA GLU A 231 -21.20 9.04 -21.97
C GLU A 231 -21.67 7.73 -21.28
N MET A 232 -21.32 7.51 -20.01
CA MET A 232 -21.74 6.33 -19.24
C MET A 232 -23.15 6.50 -18.65
N ALA A 233 -23.88 5.39 -18.54
CA ALA A 233 -25.13 5.33 -17.78
C ALA A 233 -24.90 5.76 -16.31
N GLY A 234 -25.61 6.80 -15.86
CA GLY A 234 -25.45 7.38 -14.52
C GLY A 234 -24.13 8.15 -14.31
N GLY A 235 -23.41 8.47 -15.38
CA GLY A 235 -22.13 9.17 -15.34
C GLY A 235 -22.23 10.54 -14.67
N GLU A 236 -23.26 11.30 -15.02
CA GLU A 236 -23.51 12.61 -14.42
C GLU A 236 -23.71 12.53 -12.89
N ASP A 237 -24.49 11.57 -12.41
CA ASP A 237 -24.70 11.37 -10.97
C ASP A 237 -23.39 11.06 -10.24
N ILE A 238 -22.49 10.31 -10.89
CA ILE A 238 -21.15 10.02 -10.35
C ILE A 238 -20.35 11.32 -10.24
N LEU A 239 -20.35 12.15 -11.28
CA LEU A 239 -19.64 13.44 -11.31
C LEU A 239 -20.17 14.40 -10.25
N VAL A 240 -21.49 14.50 -10.10
CA VAL A 240 -22.14 15.32 -9.06
C VAL A 240 -21.77 14.83 -7.65
N ARG A 241 -21.72 13.51 -7.41
CA ARG A 241 -21.29 12.94 -6.13
C ARG A 241 -19.81 13.22 -5.84
N VAL A 242 -18.96 13.14 -6.86
CA VAL A 242 -17.53 13.47 -6.73
C VAL A 242 -17.36 14.97 -6.46
N ALA A 243 -18.03 15.85 -7.19
CA ALA A 243 -18.04 17.29 -6.94
C ALA A 243 -18.53 17.62 -5.51
N SER A 244 -19.60 16.96 -5.07
CA SER A 244 -20.12 17.07 -3.69
C SER A 244 -19.08 16.66 -2.63
N ALA A 245 -18.20 15.70 -2.94
CA ALA A 245 -17.14 15.27 -2.04
C ALA A 245 -16.00 16.30 -1.94
N ALA A 246 -15.74 17.07 -3.01
CA ALA A 246 -14.71 18.12 -3.03
C ALA A 246 -15.04 19.27 -2.06
N VAL A 247 -16.31 19.66 -1.96
CA VAL A 247 -16.83 20.75 -1.10
C VAL A 247 -16.51 20.56 0.40
N ARG A 248 -16.08 19.37 0.82
CA ARG A 248 -15.68 19.13 2.22
C ARG A 248 -14.47 19.98 2.64
N LYS A 249 -13.50 20.22 1.75
CA LYS A 249 -12.23 20.89 2.08
C LYS A 249 -11.99 22.11 1.20
N LYS A 250 -11.67 23.26 1.81
CA LYS A 250 -11.29 24.51 1.12
C LYS A 250 -10.26 24.27 0.02
N ARG A 251 -9.16 23.57 0.33
CA ARG A 251 -8.09 23.27 -0.64
C ARG A 251 -8.62 22.61 -1.92
N TYR A 252 -9.55 21.66 -1.79
CA TYR A 252 -10.11 20.98 -2.97
C TYR A 252 -11.04 21.89 -3.77
N VAL A 253 -11.78 22.76 -3.09
CA VAL A 253 -12.62 23.79 -3.75
C VAL A 253 -11.76 24.73 -4.60
N VAL A 254 -10.65 25.23 -4.05
CA VAL A 254 -9.74 26.11 -4.78
C VAL A 254 -9.07 25.39 -5.95
N THR A 255 -8.49 24.21 -5.72
CA THR A 255 -7.76 23.47 -6.77
C THR A 255 -8.67 22.97 -7.90
N HIS A 256 -9.91 22.61 -7.61
CA HIS A 256 -10.84 22.00 -8.58
C HIS A 256 -12.07 22.87 -8.84
N SER A 257 -11.93 24.19 -8.72
CA SER A 257 -13.06 25.14 -8.82
C SER A 257 -13.83 25.01 -10.13
N GLY A 258 -13.12 24.97 -11.26
CA GLY A 258 -13.74 24.81 -12.58
C GLY A 258 -14.51 23.50 -12.75
N PHE A 259 -14.05 22.40 -12.13
CA PHE A 259 -14.79 21.14 -12.13
C PHE A 259 -16.07 21.23 -11.29
N ILE A 260 -15.98 21.84 -10.10
CA ILE A 260 -17.14 22.00 -9.21
C ILE A 260 -18.20 22.91 -9.85
N SER A 261 -17.78 23.97 -10.54
CA SER A 261 -18.64 24.94 -11.21
C SER A 261 -19.65 24.25 -12.14
N ARG A 262 -19.14 23.36 -13.01
CA ARG A 262 -19.97 22.61 -13.98
C ARG A 262 -21.10 21.78 -13.36
N TYR A 263 -20.96 21.38 -12.09
CA TYR A 263 -21.94 20.55 -11.39
C TYR A 263 -22.67 21.27 -10.25
N VAL A 264 -22.36 22.55 -10.00
CA VAL A 264 -22.84 23.29 -8.82
C VAL A 264 -24.37 23.32 -8.72
N ARG A 265 -25.05 23.48 -9.86
CA ARG A 265 -26.52 23.54 -9.95
C ARG A 265 -27.22 22.23 -9.58
N LYS A 266 -26.48 21.13 -9.58
CA LYS A 266 -26.98 19.77 -9.26
C LYS A 266 -26.54 19.31 -7.87
N LEU A 267 -25.80 20.14 -7.14
CA LEU A 267 -25.39 19.81 -5.78
C LEU A 267 -26.58 19.89 -4.82
N PRO A 268 -26.59 19.10 -3.74
CA PRO A 268 -27.57 19.26 -2.67
C PRO A 268 -27.47 20.64 -2.00
N LYS A 269 -28.60 21.22 -1.58
CA LYS A 269 -28.68 22.55 -0.93
C LYS A 269 -27.62 22.77 0.16
N GLU A 270 -27.48 21.82 1.08
CA GLU A 270 -26.47 21.88 2.16
C GLU A 270 -25.04 22.06 1.64
N ARG A 271 -24.72 21.49 0.48
CA ARG A 271 -23.39 21.58 -0.14
C ARG A 271 -23.20 22.93 -0.79
N VAL A 272 -24.22 23.47 -1.44
CA VAL A 272 -24.19 24.83 -2.00
C VAL A 272 -24.02 25.86 -0.87
N GLN A 273 -24.76 25.74 0.22
CA GLN A 273 -24.61 26.60 1.40
C GLN A 273 -23.19 26.55 1.97
N ARG A 274 -22.63 25.34 2.16
CA ARG A 274 -21.25 25.18 2.62
C ARG A 274 -20.25 25.82 1.66
N LEU A 275 -20.45 25.64 0.36
CA LEU A 275 -19.59 26.20 -0.67
C LEU A 275 -19.62 27.73 -0.65
N TYR A 276 -20.81 28.32 -0.48
CA TYR A 276 -21.01 29.75 -0.31
C TYR A 276 -20.24 30.29 0.91
N HIS A 277 -20.34 29.63 2.07
CA HIS A 277 -19.57 30.02 3.26
C HIS A 277 -18.05 29.95 3.04
N ILE A 278 -17.55 28.88 2.41
CA ILE A 278 -16.12 28.74 2.09
C ILE A 278 -15.64 29.91 1.22
N ILE A 279 -16.45 30.34 0.25
CA ILE A 279 -16.10 31.44 -0.66
C ILE A 279 -16.12 32.78 0.07
N GLN A 280 -17.17 33.05 0.86
CA GLN A 280 -17.32 34.29 1.64
C GLN A 280 -16.21 34.47 2.69
N GLU A 281 -15.80 33.41 3.36
CA GLU A 281 -14.73 33.44 4.36
C GLU A 281 -13.33 33.64 3.73
N ASN A 282 -13.18 33.46 2.41
CA ASN A 282 -11.88 33.43 1.74
C ASN A 282 -11.85 34.24 0.43
N PRO A 283 -12.19 35.54 0.45
CA PRO A 283 -12.46 36.33 -0.77
C PRO A 283 -11.24 36.48 -1.72
N TYR A 284 -10.02 36.33 -1.20
CA TYR A 284 -8.78 36.48 -1.98
C TYR A 284 -8.33 35.21 -2.69
N GLU A 285 -9.01 34.07 -2.48
CA GLU A 285 -8.66 32.82 -3.15
C GLU A 285 -9.17 32.80 -4.60
N PRO A 286 -8.45 32.15 -5.52
CA PRO A 286 -8.81 32.12 -6.94
C PRO A 286 -9.93 31.11 -7.21
N PHE A 287 -11.14 31.42 -6.77
CA PHE A 287 -12.31 30.58 -7.05
C PHE A 287 -12.78 30.67 -8.50
N GLY A 288 -12.43 31.74 -9.22
CA GLY A 288 -12.89 31.99 -10.59
C GLY A 288 -14.41 32.08 -10.69
N ASP A 289 -14.96 31.61 -11.81
CA ASP A 289 -16.40 31.65 -12.11
C ASP A 289 -17.28 30.91 -11.08
N LEU A 290 -16.68 30.03 -10.26
CA LEU A 290 -17.38 29.31 -9.21
C LEU A 290 -18.03 30.26 -8.19
N ALA A 291 -17.38 31.38 -7.87
CA ALA A 291 -17.89 32.32 -6.88
C ALA A 291 -19.24 32.91 -7.31
N ASP A 292 -19.33 33.31 -8.58
CA ASP A 292 -20.54 33.90 -9.16
C ASP A 292 -21.65 32.86 -9.30
N GLU A 293 -21.31 31.67 -9.82
CA GLU A 293 -22.30 30.61 -9.98
C GLU A 293 -22.89 30.15 -8.64
N VAL A 294 -22.07 30.00 -7.60
CA VAL A 294 -22.55 29.61 -6.26
C VAL A 294 -23.47 30.68 -5.68
N LYS A 295 -23.13 31.97 -5.84
CA LYS A 295 -23.99 33.07 -5.38
C LYS A 295 -25.35 33.04 -6.08
N ILE A 296 -25.37 32.84 -7.40
CA ILE A 296 -26.62 32.74 -8.17
C ILE A 296 -27.46 31.56 -7.68
N VAL A 297 -26.88 30.37 -7.56
CA VAL A 297 -27.62 29.17 -7.11
C VAL A 297 -28.12 29.33 -5.67
N TYR A 298 -27.31 29.88 -4.77
CA TYR A 298 -27.71 30.13 -3.38
C TYR A 298 -28.90 31.09 -3.28
N LEU A 299 -28.88 32.20 -4.02
CA LEU A 299 -30.00 33.14 -4.05
C LEU A 299 -31.26 32.50 -4.64
N MET A 300 -31.14 31.77 -5.76
CA MET A 300 -32.27 31.04 -6.34
C MET A 300 -32.89 30.02 -5.36
N GLU A 301 -32.09 29.38 -4.51
CA GLU A 301 -32.58 28.46 -3.49
C GLU A 301 -33.24 29.17 -2.30
N GLN A 302 -32.75 30.35 -1.92
CA GLN A 302 -33.34 31.18 -0.86
C GLN A 302 -34.72 31.73 -1.25
N TYR A 303 -34.89 32.20 -2.49
CA TYR A 303 -36.15 32.77 -3.00
C TYR A 303 -37.15 31.74 -3.55
N LYS A 304 -36.82 30.45 -3.49
CA LYS A 304 -37.74 29.34 -3.89
C LYS A 304 -38.62 28.83 -2.76
N ASN A 305 -38.38 29.30 -1.53
CA ASN A 305 -39.24 29.08 -0.36
C ASN A 305 -40.10 30.32 -0.11
#